data_AF-A0A2W4R623-F1
#
_entry.id   AF-A0A2W4R623-F1
#
_cell.length_a   1.000
_cell.length_b   1.000
_cell.length_c   1.000
_cell.angle_alpha   90.00
_cell.angle_beta   90.00
_cell.angle_gamma   90.00
#
_symmetry.space_group_name_H-M   'P 1'
#
loop_
_entity.id
_entity.type
_entity.pdbx_description
1 polymer ?
#
loop_
_entity_poly.entity_id
_entity_poly.type
_entity_poly.pdbx_seq_one_letter_code
_entity_poly.pdbx_strand_id
1 'polypeptide(L)'
;MVPARRAPSVASRGAATVSSDAMHAPGITRQRRPFLAPIWLGALLLIALVAIAYAAYRSLSTTTVVIVRHAEKQLGSIEDPPLAPAGEQRARQLARMFGSDSSPGGIQAIYVTDARRTQQTAAPLAERLKIKPSVVPARDVAGLVSRIRRQHRGGTVLVVAHGNTVPELIRELTGLEVPPIGEDEYGDLYILSVPSLGNPGLVRLRY
;
A
#
# COMPACT_ATOMS: atom_id res chain seq x y z
N MET A 1 113.29 -34.65 -29.28
CA MET A 1 114.26 -34.08 -28.33
C MET A 1 113.59 -34.07 -26.94
N VAL A 2 113.95 -35.07 -26.14
CA VAL A 2 113.69 -35.24 -24.67
C VAL A 2 114.67 -34.31 -23.92
N PRO A 3 114.57 -33.89 -22.62
CA PRO A 3 113.97 -34.50 -21.40
C PRO A 3 113.14 -33.48 -20.56
N ALA A 4 112.60 -33.71 -19.34
CA ALA A 4 113.05 -34.44 -18.15
C ALA A 4 111.86 -34.70 -17.17
N ARG A 5 111.60 -35.94 -16.75
CA ARG A 5 111.91 -36.53 -15.41
C ARG A 5 111.46 -35.74 -14.17
N ARG A 6 110.44 -36.24 -13.44
CA ARG A 6 110.55 -37.00 -12.16
C ARG A 6 109.16 -37.38 -11.60
N ALA A 7 109.14 -38.48 -10.84
CA ALA A 7 108.02 -39.34 -10.43
C ALA A 7 107.58 -39.09 -8.96
N PRO A 8 106.97 -40.05 -8.21
CA PRO A 8 105.56 -40.51 -8.20
C PRO A 8 104.92 -40.48 -6.77
N SER A 9 103.71 -41.06 -6.64
CA SER A 9 103.13 -41.67 -5.41
C SER A 9 102.48 -40.69 -4.41
N VAL A 10 101.32 -40.90 -3.76
CA VAL A 10 100.69 -42.09 -3.14
C VAL A 10 99.15 -41.90 -3.10
N ALA A 11 98.45 -43.03 -3.07
CA ALA A 11 97.02 -43.28 -2.98
C ALA A 11 96.20 -42.61 -1.85
N SER A 12 94.88 -42.48 -2.07
CA SER A 12 93.88 -43.02 -1.14
C SER A 12 92.58 -43.38 -1.89
N ARG A 13 92.19 -44.66 -1.78
CA ARG A 13 90.82 -45.16 -2.03
C ARG A 13 90.05 -45.07 -0.71
N GLY A 14 88.79 -44.66 -0.78
CA GLY A 14 87.83 -44.68 0.33
C GLY A 14 86.89 -43.48 0.20
N ALA A 15 85.57 -43.58 0.26
CA ALA A 15 84.70 -44.67 0.62
C ALA A 15 83.37 -44.47 -0.12
N ALA A 16 82.73 -45.58 -0.49
CA ALA A 16 81.33 -45.57 -0.88
C ALA A 16 80.51 -45.15 0.36
N THR A 17 79.90 -43.97 0.30
CA THR A 17 78.84 -43.58 1.22
C THR A 17 77.51 -43.66 0.48
N VAL A 18 76.81 -44.75 0.78
CA VAL A 18 75.39 -44.95 0.53
C VAL A 18 74.66 -43.77 1.17
N SER A 19 74.26 -42.79 0.36
CA SER A 19 73.38 -41.72 0.84
C SER A 19 71.96 -42.27 0.87
N SER A 20 71.55 -42.64 2.09
CA SER A 20 70.20 -42.96 2.52
C SER A 20 69.15 -42.11 1.82
N ASP A 21 68.37 -42.73 0.93
CA ASP A 21 67.16 -42.16 0.35
C ASP A 21 66.07 -42.15 1.45
N ALA A 22 66.08 -41.09 2.26
CA ALA A 22 65.09 -40.87 3.30
C ALA A 22 63.77 -40.47 2.65
N MET A 23 62.92 -41.46 2.36
CA MET A 23 61.53 -41.28 1.93
C MET A 23 60.82 -40.29 2.86
N HIS A 24 60.67 -39.05 2.38
CA HIS A 24 59.81 -38.05 3.01
C HIS A 24 58.37 -38.51 2.85
N ALA A 25 57.72 -38.85 3.96
CA ALA A 25 56.30 -39.16 3.97
C ALA A 25 55.49 -37.99 3.35
N PRO A 26 54.54 -38.23 2.44
CA PRO A 26 53.75 -37.16 1.86
C PRO A 26 52.90 -36.52 2.97
N GLY A 27 53.26 -35.29 3.34
CA GLY A 27 52.48 -34.49 4.28
C GLY A 27 51.10 -34.21 3.69
N ILE A 28 50.05 -34.87 4.21
CA ILE A 28 48.66 -34.55 3.91
C ILE A 28 48.39 -33.16 4.50
N THR A 29 48.61 -32.11 3.71
CA THR A 29 48.20 -30.75 4.07
C THR A 29 46.69 -30.67 3.92
N ARG A 30 45.98 -30.93 5.03
CA ARG A 30 44.53 -30.76 5.13
C ARG A 30 44.22 -29.26 5.09
N GLN A 31 44.17 -28.67 3.90
CA GLN A 31 43.67 -27.32 3.70
C GLN A 31 42.20 -27.27 4.14
N ARG A 32 41.96 -26.88 5.38
CA ARG A 32 40.62 -26.51 5.85
C ARG A 32 40.26 -25.19 5.16
N ARG A 33 39.75 -25.26 3.92
CA ARG A 33 39.06 -24.11 3.31
C ARG A 33 37.94 -23.74 4.28
N PRO A 34 37.94 -22.54 4.89
CA PRO A 34 36.86 -22.16 5.78
C PRO A 34 35.58 -22.26 4.95
N PHE A 35 34.70 -23.15 5.38
CA PHE A 35 33.48 -23.48 4.68
C PHE A 35 32.63 -22.20 4.72
N LEU A 36 32.65 -21.38 3.66
CA LEU A 36 31.83 -20.16 3.51
C LEU A 36 30.31 -20.49 3.44
N ALA A 37 29.96 -21.77 3.57
CA ALA A 37 28.61 -22.30 3.44
C ALA A 37 27.56 -21.76 4.44
N PRO A 38 27.87 -21.23 5.66
CA PRO A 38 26.80 -20.66 6.50
C PRO A 38 26.51 -19.19 6.18
N ILE A 39 27.41 -18.47 5.49
CA ILE A 39 27.24 -17.03 5.21
C ILE A 39 26.16 -16.81 4.15
N TRP A 40 26.15 -17.65 3.11
CA TRP A 40 25.13 -17.57 2.05
C TRP A 40 23.72 -17.92 2.56
N LEU A 41 23.59 -18.84 3.52
CA LEU A 41 22.31 -19.14 4.17
C LEU A 41 21.82 -17.96 5.01
N GLY A 42 22.71 -17.28 5.74
CA GLY A 42 22.38 -16.06 6.47
C GLY A 42 21.95 -14.92 5.52
N ALA A 43 22.65 -14.74 4.41
CA ALA A 43 22.29 -13.76 3.39
C ALA A 43 20.93 -14.08 2.73
N LEU A 44 20.66 -15.34 2.39
CA LEU A 44 19.37 -15.78 1.85
C LEU A 44 18.23 -15.58 2.85
N LEU A 45 18.45 -15.87 4.14
CA LEU A 45 17.47 -15.61 5.19
C LEU A 45 17.19 -14.10 5.31
N LEU A 46 18.21 -13.26 5.30
CA LEU A 46 18.06 -11.80 5.35
C LEU A 46 17.27 -11.29 4.13
N ILE A 47 17.59 -11.77 2.93
CA ILE A 47 16.85 -11.42 1.70
C ILE A 47 15.38 -11.85 1.80
N ALA A 48 15.11 -13.06 2.31
CA ALA A 48 13.74 -13.54 2.51
C ALA A 48 12.98 -12.66 3.53
N LEU A 49 13.60 -12.29 4.65
CA LEU A 49 13.00 -11.41 5.65
C LEU A 49 12.72 -10.01 5.09
N VAL A 50 13.64 -9.44 4.32
CA VAL A 50 13.46 -8.14 3.65
C VAL A 50 12.33 -8.22 2.62
N ALA A 51 12.26 -9.31 1.84
CA ALA A 51 11.17 -9.51 0.88
C ALA A 51 9.81 -9.64 1.55
N ILE A 52 9.72 -10.36 2.68
CA ILE A 52 8.49 -10.48 3.48
C ILE A 52 8.10 -9.11 4.07
N ALA A 53 9.06 -8.38 4.64
CA ALA A 53 8.81 -7.06 5.20
C ALA A 53 8.36 -6.07 4.12
N TYR A 54 8.97 -6.12 2.93
CA TYR A 54 8.57 -5.31 1.78
C TYR A 54 7.16 -5.66 1.29
N ALA A 55 6.82 -6.95 1.18
CA ALA A 55 5.48 -7.40 0.83
C ALA A 55 4.44 -6.97 1.86
N ALA A 56 4.76 -7.08 3.15
CA ALA A 56 3.91 -6.62 4.25
C ALA A 56 3.71 -5.10 4.20
N TYR A 57 4.77 -4.32 3.99
CA TYR A 57 4.69 -2.86 3.83
C TYR A 57 3.82 -2.47 2.63
N ARG A 58 3.99 -3.14 1.49
CA ARG A 58 3.17 -2.93 0.28
C ARG A 58 1.69 -3.31 0.48
N SER A 59 1.39 -4.15 1.46
CA SER A 59 0.01 -4.52 1.82
C SER A 59 -0.67 -3.48 2.73
N LEU A 60 0.09 -2.53 3.29
CA LEU A 60 -0.47 -1.43 4.05
C LEU A 60 -1.10 -0.42 3.07
N SER A 61 -2.40 -0.21 3.21
CA SER A 61 -3.17 0.68 2.34
C SER A 61 -4.16 1.47 3.17
N THR A 62 -4.34 2.75 2.84
CA THR A 62 -5.36 3.60 3.46
C THR A 62 -6.46 3.88 2.46
N THR A 63 -7.67 3.44 2.78
CA THR A 63 -8.86 3.74 1.96
C THR A 63 -9.42 5.08 2.41
N THR A 64 -9.64 5.98 1.47
CA THR A 64 -10.23 7.30 1.75
C THR A 64 -11.71 7.27 1.38
N VAL A 65 -12.59 7.55 2.34
CA VAL A 65 -14.04 7.60 2.10
C VAL A 65 -14.49 9.04 2.30
N VAL A 66 -14.87 9.70 1.22
CA VAL A 66 -15.50 11.02 1.24
C VAL A 66 -16.99 10.81 1.37
N ILE A 67 -17.59 11.28 2.46
CA ILE A 67 -19.02 11.16 2.72
C ILE A 67 -19.64 12.55 2.76
N VAL A 68 -20.72 12.73 2.02
CA VAL A 68 -21.52 13.95 2.04
C VAL A 68 -22.99 13.60 2.21
N ARG A 69 -23.73 14.49 2.88
CA ARG A 69 -25.18 14.51 2.75
C ARG A 69 -25.54 15.06 1.36
N HIS A 70 -26.68 14.64 0.81
CA HIS A 70 -27.26 15.30 -0.36
C HIS A 70 -27.37 16.82 -0.17
N ALA A 71 -27.30 17.57 -1.26
CA ALA A 71 -27.47 19.01 -1.26
C ALA A 71 -28.93 19.43 -1.02
N GLU A 72 -29.17 20.73 -0.92
CA GLU A 72 -30.47 21.34 -0.62
C GLU A 72 -31.54 20.83 -1.60
N LYS A 73 -32.61 20.26 -1.04
CA LYS A 73 -33.78 19.78 -1.80
C LYS A 73 -34.82 20.88 -1.96
N GLN A 74 -35.67 20.77 -2.98
CA GLN A 74 -36.87 21.59 -3.06
C GLN A 74 -37.80 21.29 -1.88
N LEU A 75 -38.35 22.34 -1.29
CA LEU A 75 -39.34 22.25 -0.23
C LEU A 75 -40.74 22.07 -0.85
N GLY A 76 -41.55 21.19 -0.27
CA GLY A 76 -42.91 20.92 -0.72
C GLY A 76 -43.30 19.45 -0.57
N SER A 77 -44.52 19.12 -1.00
CA SER A 77 -45.13 17.78 -0.86
C SER A 77 -44.77 16.82 -1.99
N ILE A 78 -43.69 17.09 -2.73
CA ILE A 78 -43.24 16.23 -3.82
C ILE A 78 -42.58 15.00 -3.19
N GLU A 79 -43.06 13.81 -3.58
CA GLU A 79 -42.39 12.55 -3.25
C GLU A 79 -41.01 12.51 -3.93
N ASP A 80 -39.98 12.25 -3.14
CA ASP A 80 -38.56 12.33 -3.55
C ASP A 80 -38.19 13.63 -4.29
N PRO A 81 -38.19 14.77 -3.58
CA PRO A 81 -38.01 16.08 -4.18
C PRO A 81 -36.61 16.20 -4.81
N PRO A 82 -36.50 16.86 -5.97
CA PRO A 82 -35.22 17.13 -6.60
C PRO A 82 -34.42 18.18 -5.80
N LEU A 83 -33.19 18.45 -6.24
CA LEU A 83 -32.41 19.56 -5.71
C LEU A 83 -33.08 20.92 -5.99
N ALA A 84 -32.96 21.82 -5.01
CA ALA A 84 -33.25 23.23 -5.20
C ALA A 84 -32.10 23.91 -5.98
N PRO A 85 -32.29 25.12 -6.52
CA PRO A 85 -31.21 25.84 -7.21
C PRO A 85 -29.93 26.00 -6.38
N ALA A 86 -30.05 26.23 -5.06
CA ALA A 86 -28.92 26.26 -4.14
C ALA A 86 -28.20 24.89 -4.07
N GLY A 87 -28.96 23.80 -4.06
CA GLY A 87 -28.42 22.45 -4.04
C GLY A 87 -27.70 22.07 -5.34
N GLU A 88 -28.19 22.54 -6.49
CA GLU A 88 -27.49 22.38 -7.76
C GLU A 88 -26.14 23.12 -7.78
N GLN A 89 -26.09 24.34 -7.23
CA GLN A 89 -24.84 25.09 -7.11
C GLN A 89 -23.83 24.36 -6.22
N ARG A 90 -24.31 23.79 -5.11
CA ARG A 90 -23.51 22.97 -4.20
C ARG A 90 -22.99 21.69 -4.87
N ALA A 91 -23.83 21.00 -5.63
CA ALA A 91 -23.43 19.83 -6.41
C ALA A 91 -22.31 20.17 -7.41
N ARG A 92 -22.40 21.33 -8.08
CA ARG A 92 -21.32 21.83 -8.96
C ARG A 92 -20.06 22.19 -8.17
N GLN A 93 -20.18 22.69 -6.94
CA GLN A 93 -19.02 22.97 -6.09
C GLN A 93 -18.30 21.70 -5.67
N LEU A 94 -19.05 20.66 -5.27
CA LEU A 94 -18.51 19.33 -5.01
C LEU A 94 -17.71 18.82 -6.22
N ALA A 95 -18.28 18.98 -7.42
CA ALA A 95 -17.59 18.62 -8.67
C ALA A 95 -16.33 19.45 -8.96
N ARG A 96 -16.28 20.72 -8.54
CA ARG A 96 -15.06 21.54 -8.64
C ARG A 96 -13.98 21.08 -7.66
N MET A 97 -14.36 20.67 -6.45
CA MET A 97 -13.41 20.25 -5.42
C MET A 97 -12.74 18.91 -5.73
N PHE A 98 -13.51 17.93 -6.26
CA PHE A 98 -13.01 16.56 -6.50
C PHE A 98 -12.82 16.19 -7.97
N GLY A 99 -13.14 17.10 -8.90
CA GLY A 99 -13.08 16.84 -10.33
C GLY A 99 -11.77 17.20 -11.02
N SER A 100 -10.73 17.58 -10.28
CA SER A 100 -9.40 17.82 -10.84
C SER A 100 -8.54 16.56 -10.77
N ASP A 101 -7.82 16.27 -11.86
CA ASP A 101 -6.86 15.14 -11.93
C ASP A 101 -5.66 15.32 -10.99
N SER A 102 -5.59 16.46 -10.29
CA SER A 102 -4.46 16.89 -9.45
C SER A 102 -4.62 16.48 -7.98
N SER A 103 -5.77 15.95 -7.56
CA SER A 103 -5.93 15.44 -6.20
C SER A 103 -5.18 14.10 -6.05
N PRO A 104 -4.21 13.97 -5.12
CA PRO A 104 -3.61 12.68 -4.80
C PRO A 104 -4.71 11.68 -4.44
N GLY A 105 -4.86 10.62 -5.24
CA GLY A 105 -5.88 9.60 -5.05
C GLY A 105 -7.28 10.03 -5.47
N GLY A 106 -7.46 10.52 -6.70
CA GLY A 106 -8.77 10.88 -7.27
C GLY A 106 -9.89 9.86 -7.00
N ILE A 107 -11.14 10.33 -7.02
CA ILE A 107 -12.32 9.48 -6.74
C ILE A 107 -12.38 8.35 -7.77
N GLN A 108 -12.40 7.10 -7.31
CA GLN A 108 -12.43 5.89 -8.15
C GLN A 108 -13.84 5.30 -8.26
N ALA A 109 -14.69 5.56 -7.28
CA ALA A 109 -16.08 5.14 -7.28
C ALA A 109 -16.98 6.15 -6.57
N ILE A 110 -18.23 6.21 -7.02
CA ILE A 110 -19.26 7.06 -6.47
C ILE A 110 -20.44 6.17 -6.07
N TYR A 111 -20.84 6.25 -4.81
CA TYR A 111 -22.04 5.63 -4.29
C TYR A 111 -23.07 6.68 -3.94
N VAL A 112 -24.32 6.41 -4.30
CA VAL A 112 -25.46 7.28 -4.03
C VAL A 112 -26.59 6.42 -3.50
N THR A 113 -27.41 6.95 -2.61
CA THR A 113 -28.64 6.25 -2.25
C THR A 113 -29.66 6.28 -3.39
N ASP A 114 -30.75 5.54 -3.24
CA ASP A 114 -31.86 5.46 -4.21
C ASP A 114 -32.62 6.78 -4.41
N ALA A 115 -32.53 7.73 -3.48
CA ALA A 115 -33.18 9.03 -3.59
C ALA A 115 -32.61 9.91 -4.71
N ARG A 116 -33.49 10.54 -5.49
CA ARG A 116 -33.15 11.46 -6.59
C ARG A 116 -32.18 12.56 -6.17
N ARG A 117 -32.40 13.17 -5.01
CA ARG A 117 -31.54 14.25 -4.49
C ARG A 117 -30.08 13.82 -4.26
N THR A 118 -29.83 12.56 -3.88
CA THR A 118 -28.45 12.08 -3.67
C THR A 118 -27.78 11.82 -5.02
N GLN A 119 -28.52 11.25 -5.98
CA GLN A 119 -28.06 11.05 -7.35
C GLN A 119 -27.74 12.39 -8.04
N GLN A 120 -28.62 13.39 -7.92
CA GLN A 120 -28.43 14.72 -8.49
C GLN A 120 -27.26 15.48 -7.84
N THR A 121 -26.97 15.25 -6.56
CA THR A 121 -25.82 15.87 -5.89
C THR A 121 -24.51 15.33 -6.45
N ALA A 122 -24.44 14.04 -6.79
CA ALA A 122 -23.24 13.41 -7.33
C ALA A 122 -23.07 13.62 -8.85
N ALA A 123 -24.16 13.87 -9.58
CA ALA A 123 -24.17 13.88 -11.05
C ALA A 123 -23.09 14.78 -11.69
N PRO A 124 -22.88 16.05 -11.26
CA PRO A 124 -21.88 16.89 -11.90
C PRO A 124 -20.44 16.37 -11.73
N LEU A 125 -20.13 15.71 -10.62
CA LEU A 125 -18.83 15.10 -10.39
C LEU A 125 -18.68 13.80 -11.19
N ALA A 126 -19.73 12.98 -11.20
CA ALA A 126 -19.78 11.74 -11.97
C ALA A 126 -19.56 11.98 -13.47
N GLU A 127 -20.20 13.00 -14.04
CA GLU A 127 -20.01 13.42 -15.43
C GLU A 127 -18.57 13.87 -15.68
N ARG A 128 -18.02 14.70 -14.80
CA ARG A 128 -16.66 15.23 -14.92
C ARG A 128 -15.59 14.15 -14.85
N LEU A 129 -15.75 13.18 -13.94
CA LEU A 129 -14.83 12.05 -13.78
C LEU A 129 -15.14 10.87 -14.72
N LYS A 130 -16.24 10.93 -15.47
CA LYS A 130 -16.75 9.82 -16.30
C LYS A 130 -16.97 8.52 -15.50
N ILE A 131 -17.39 8.65 -14.24
CA ILE A 131 -17.67 7.52 -13.34
C ILE A 131 -19.18 7.35 -13.24
N LYS A 132 -19.67 6.14 -13.50
CA LYS A 132 -21.08 5.80 -13.29
C LYS A 132 -21.35 5.60 -11.79
N PRO A 133 -22.27 6.36 -11.16
CA PRO A 133 -22.64 6.15 -9.77
C PRO A 133 -23.27 4.76 -9.56
N SER A 134 -22.90 4.09 -8.47
CA SER A 134 -23.57 2.89 -7.99
C SER A 134 -24.68 3.28 -7.01
N VAL A 135 -25.93 3.04 -7.41
CA VAL A 135 -27.09 3.23 -6.53
C VAL A 135 -27.13 2.11 -5.49
N VAL A 136 -27.36 2.48 -4.23
CA VAL A 136 -27.53 1.54 -3.10
C VAL A 136 -28.77 1.91 -2.28
N PRO A 137 -29.47 0.95 -1.67
CA PRO A 137 -30.59 1.28 -0.77
C PRO A 137 -30.10 2.11 0.43
N ALA A 138 -30.80 3.20 0.78
CA ALA A 138 -30.42 4.03 1.93
C ALA A 138 -30.31 3.26 3.27
N ARG A 139 -31.07 2.17 3.41
CA ARG A 139 -31.09 1.29 4.59
C ARG A 139 -29.99 0.22 4.63
N ASP A 140 -29.24 0.03 3.54
CA ASP A 140 -28.21 -1.02 3.45
C ASP A 140 -26.81 -0.49 3.75
N VAL A 141 -26.64 0.07 4.96
CA VAL A 141 -25.36 0.61 5.43
C VAL A 141 -24.30 -0.50 5.49
N ALA A 142 -24.65 -1.65 6.09
CA ALA A 142 -23.72 -2.77 6.25
C ALA A 142 -23.24 -3.33 4.89
N GLY A 143 -24.13 -3.45 3.90
CA GLY A 143 -23.79 -3.88 2.55
C GLY A 143 -22.87 -2.88 1.84
N LEU A 144 -23.13 -1.57 1.98
CA LEU A 144 -22.27 -0.52 1.43
C LEU A 144 -20.87 -0.54 2.06
N VAL A 145 -20.77 -0.57 3.39
CA VAL A 145 -19.48 -0.63 4.11
C VAL A 145 -18.67 -1.86 3.71
N SER A 146 -19.34 -3.00 3.63
CA SER A 146 -18.76 -4.25 3.17
C SER A 146 -18.22 -4.15 1.73
N ARG A 147 -18.95 -3.46 0.84
CA ARG A 147 -18.52 -3.23 -0.54
C ARG A 147 -17.30 -2.32 -0.61
N ILE A 148 -17.29 -1.22 0.13
CA ILE A 148 -16.16 -0.27 0.20
C ILE A 148 -14.89 -1.01 0.67
N ARG A 149 -14.97 -1.74 1.79
CA ARG A 149 -13.82 -2.47 2.36
C ARG A 149 -13.25 -3.55 1.44
N ARG A 150 -14.09 -4.19 0.61
CA ARG A 150 -13.66 -5.25 -0.31
C ARG A 150 -13.13 -4.74 -1.64
N GLN A 151 -13.79 -3.75 -2.23
CA GLN A 151 -13.55 -3.35 -3.62
C GLN A 151 -12.62 -2.14 -3.76
N HIS A 152 -12.45 -1.34 -2.70
CA HIS A 152 -11.79 -0.03 -2.80
C HIS A 152 -10.59 0.12 -1.83
N ARG A 153 -9.88 -0.98 -1.54
CA ARG A 153 -8.73 -0.97 -0.62
C ARG A 153 -7.63 -0.05 -1.16
N GLY A 154 -7.24 0.94 -0.37
CA GLY A 154 -6.22 1.93 -0.77
C GLY A 154 -6.70 2.96 -1.78
N GLY A 155 -7.98 2.92 -2.17
CA GLY A 155 -8.58 3.86 -3.10
C GLY A 155 -9.40 4.94 -2.41
N THR A 156 -9.92 5.86 -3.21
CA THR A 156 -10.80 6.94 -2.74
C THR A 156 -12.20 6.76 -3.30
N VAL A 157 -13.21 6.81 -2.44
CA VAL A 157 -14.62 6.69 -2.84
C VAL A 157 -15.43 7.87 -2.34
N LEU A 158 -16.39 8.32 -3.14
CA LEU A 158 -17.42 9.26 -2.70
C LEU A 158 -18.69 8.50 -2.34
N VAL A 159 -19.32 8.87 -1.23
CA VAL A 159 -20.65 8.41 -0.82
C VAL A 159 -21.55 9.62 -0.59
N VAL A 160 -22.67 9.69 -1.31
CA VAL A 160 -23.72 10.69 -1.09
C VAL A 160 -24.93 10.02 -0.46
N ALA A 161 -25.28 10.44 0.76
CA ALA A 161 -26.34 9.82 1.55
C ALA A 161 -27.21 10.87 2.27
N HIS A 162 -27.94 10.43 3.29
CA HIS A 162 -28.88 11.24 4.07
C HIS A 162 -28.29 11.65 5.43
N GLY A 163 -28.86 12.68 6.06
CA GLY A 163 -28.37 13.18 7.36
C GLY A 163 -28.39 12.14 8.47
N ASN A 164 -29.28 11.15 8.41
CA ASN A 164 -29.33 10.00 9.33
C ASN A 164 -28.35 8.88 8.94
N THR A 165 -28.20 8.61 7.63
CA THR A 165 -27.31 7.53 7.14
C THR A 165 -25.82 7.91 7.24
N VAL A 166 -25.48 9.19 7.15
CA VAL A 166 -24.08 9.66 7.19
C VAL A 166 -23.40 9.32 8.54
N PRO A 167 -23.97 9.67 9.71
CA PRO A 167 -23.42 9.25 11.00
C PRO A 167 -23.24 7.75 11.15
N GLU A 168 -24.23 6.96 10.70
CA GLU A 168 -24.15 5.49 10.72
C GLU A 168 -22.98 4.97 9.88
N LEU A 169 -22.79 5.50 8.66
CA LEU A 169 -21.67 5.12 7.81
C LEU A 169 -20.31 5.44 8.44
N ILE A 170 -20.18 6.62 9.05
CA ILE A 170 -18.95 7.04 9.73
C ILE A 170 -18.63 6.07 10.87
N ARG A 171 -19.63 5.73 11.67
CA ARG A 171 -19.50 4.79 12.79
C ARG A 171 -19.11 3.38 12.31
N GLU A 172 -19.73 2.85 11.26
CA GLU A 172 -19.40 1.50 10.76
C GLU A 172 -18.02 1.43 10.05
N LEU A 173 -17.57 2.55 9.46
CA LEU A 173 -16.27 2.62 8.80
C LEU A 173 -15.12 2.85 9.77
N THR A 174 -15.33 3.64 10.82
CA THR A 174 -14.26 4.13 11.71
C THR A 174 -14.43 3.81 13.18
N GLY A 175 -15.63 3.43 13.63
CA GLY A 175 -15.96 3.32 15.05
C GLY A 175 -16.10 4.66 15.77
N LEU A 176 -15.94 5.79 15.05
CA LEU A 176 -16.09 7.13 15.61
C LEU A 176 -17.55 7.56 15.56
N GLU A 177 -17.96 8.31 16.57
CA GLU A 177 -19.29 8.92 16.61
C GLU A 177 -19.21 10.38 16.15
N VAL A 178 -20.23 10.80 15.40
CA VAL A 178 -20.43 12.19 15.01
C VAL A 178 -21.81 12.65 15.47
N PRO A 179 -21.99 13.95 15.77
CA PRO A 179 -23.30 14.47 16.10
C PRO A 179 -24.32 14.19 14.97
N PRO A 180 -25.61 13.99 15.32
CA PRO A 180 -26.67 13.94 14.34
C PRO A 180 -26.66 15.21 13.46
N ILE A 181 -26.94 15.03 12.17
CA ILE A 181 -27.01 16.13 11.20
C ILE A 181 -28.46 16.58 11.11
N GLY A 182 -28.73 17.84 11.45
CA GLY A 182 -30.07 18.44 11.38
C GLY A 182 -30.63 18.47 9.96
N GLU A 183 -31.97 18.52 9.82
CA GLU A 183 -32.64 18.50 8.51
C GLU A 183 -32.32 19.73 7.63
N ASP A 184 -31.87 20.83 8.24
CA ASP A 184 -31.46 22.09 7.64
C ASP A 184 -29.92 22.22 7.47
N GLU A 185 -29.14 21.26 7.99
CA GLU A 185 -27.68 21.27 7.88
C GLU A 185 -27.19 20.67 6.56
N TYR A 186 -26.76 21.53 5.65
CA TYR A 186 -26.17 21.17 4.35
C TYR A 186 -24.72 21.67 4.22
N GLY A 187 -23.97 21.05 3.31
CA GLY A 187 -22.61 21.49 2.97
C GLY A 187 -21.51 20.92 3.86
N ASP A 188 -21.83 19.98 4.76
CA ASP A 188 -20.80 19.21 5.46
C ASP A 188 -20.21 18.13 4.55
N LEU A 189 -18.89 17.95 4.70
CA LEU A 189 -18.09 16.96 4.01
C LEU A 189 -17.20 16.24 5.01
N TYR A 190 -17.30 14.92 5.06
CA TYR A 190 -16.53 14.07 5.97
C TYR A 190 -15.50 13.29 5.16
N ILE A 191 -14.23 13.44 5.46
CA ILE A 191 -13.15 12.66 4.86
C ILE A 191 -12.66 11.66 5.90
N LEU A 192 -12.89 10.39 5.63
CA LEU A 192 -12.46 9.29 6.48
C LEU A 192 -11.19 8.68 5.91
N SER A 193 -10.19 8.48 6.77
CA SER A 193 -9.02 7.66 6.48
C SER A 193 -9.19 6.32 7.16
N VAL A 194 -9.37 5.25 6.39
CA VAL A 194 -9.57 3.89 6.87
C VAL A 194 -8.33 3.05 6.53
N PRO A 195 -7.30 3.03 7.39
CA PRO A 195 -6.10 2.26 7.16
C PRO A 195 -6.37 0.76 7.33
N SER A 196 -5.66 -0.07 6.57
CA SER A 196 -5.67 -1.53 6.76
C SER A 196 -5.07 -1.96 8.09
N LEU A 197 -4.25 -1.10 8.70
CA LEU A 197 -3.63 -1.28 10.01
C LEU A 197 -3.50 0.08 10.72
N GLY A 198 -3.93 0.17 11.97
CA GLY A 198 -3.87 1.39 12.77
C GLY A 198 -5.25 2.02 13.01
N ASN A 199 -5.26 3.24 13.53
CA ASN A 199 -6.48 3.93 13.90
C ASN A 199 -7.06 4.70 12.71
N PRO A 200 -8.38 4.67 12.50
CA PRO A 200 -9.03 5.49 11.49
C PRO A 200 -8.99 6.97 11.87
N GLY A 201 -8.99 7.83 10.84
CA GLY A 201 -9.07 9.28 10.99
C GLY A 201 -10.36 9.83 10.39
N LEU A 202 -10.83 10.95 10.92
CA LEU A 202 -11.97 11.69 10.42
C LEU A 202 -11.66 13.18 10.38
N VAL A 203 -11.91 13.81 9.24
CA VAL A 203 -11.88 15.27 9.07
C VAL A 203 -13.26 15.74 8.61
N ARG A 204 -13.84 16.71 9.31
CA ARG A 204 -15.08 17.41 8.88
C ARG A 204 -14.70 18.75 8.26
N LEU A 205 -15.18 19.01 7.06
CA LEU A 205 -15.05 20.26 6.33
C LEU A 205 -16.43 20.79 5.96
N ARG A 206 -16.50 22.09 5.64
CA ARG A 206 -17.67 22.69 5.00
C ARG A 206 -17.28 23.23 3.63
N TYR A 207 -18.22 23.14 2.69
CA TYR A 207 -18.07 23.69 1.35
C TYR A 207 -19.29 24.53 1.00
#